data_AF-G9KEN0-F1
#
_entry.id   AF-G9KEN0-F1
#
_cell.length_a   1.000
_cell.length_b   1.000
_cell.length_c   1.000
_cell.angle_alpha   90.00
_cell.angle_beta   90.00
_cell.angle_gamma   90.00
#
_symmetry.space_group_name_H-M   'P 1'
#
loop_
_entity.id
_entity.type
_entity.pdbx_description
1 polymer ?
#
loop_
_entity_poly.entity_id
_entity_poly.type
_entity_poly.pdbx_seq_one_letter_code
_entity_poly.pdbx_strand_id
1 'polypeptide(L)'
;GAPRLFFRSGLFVVGPESAGAHPGPACYRKGGPVTVTDANLVLGRLLPASFPCIFGPGEDQPLSPEASRKALEAVATEGNSFLTNGPCPASPLSLEEVAMGFVRVANEAMCR
;
A
#
# COMPACT_ATOMS: atom_id res chain seq x y z
N GLY A 1 -13.23 -2.37 4.73
CA GLY A 1 -11.92 -1.68 4.86
C GLY A 1 -10.92 -2.39 3.98
N ALA A 2 -9.86 -1.70 3.57
CA ALA A 2 -8.88 -2.28 2.65
C ALA A 2 -7.90 -3.20 3.39
N PRO A 3 -7.47 -4.32 2.79
CA PRO A 3 -6.47 -5.21 3.36
C PRO A 3 -5.13 -4.51 3.58
N ARG A 4 -4.48 -4.80 4.71
CA ARG A 4 -3.12 -4.30 5.02
C ARG A 4 -2.05 -5.00 4.19
N LEU A 5 -1.03 -4.27 3.78
CA LEU A 5 0.10 -4.78 3.00
C LEU A 5 1.34 -4.95 3.90
N PHE A 6 2.02 -6.08 3.77
CA PHE A 6 3.24 -6.38 4.51
C PHE A 6 4.25 -7.07 3.60
N PHE A 7 5.53 -6.87 3.87
CA PHE A 7 6.58 -7.73 3.32
C PHE A 7 7.03 -8.71 4.40
N ARG A 8 7.01 -10.02 4.13
CA ARG A 8 7.48 -11.03 5.10
C ARG A 8 8.35 -12.06 4.40
N SER A 9 9.61 -12.14 4.83
CA SER A 9 10.56 -13.18 4.39
C SER A 9 10.67 -13.31 2.87
N GLY A 10 10.64 -12.19 2.13
CA GLY A 10 10.72 -12.19 0.66
C GLY A 10 9.38 -12.27 -0.07
N LEU A 11 8.27 -12.33 0.66
CA LEU A 11 6.92 -12.46 0.08
C LEU A 11 6.09 -11.19 0.29
N PHE A 12 5.35 -10.82 -0.75
CA PHE A 12 4.27 -9.86 -0.68
C PHE A 12 3.09 -10.51 0.06
N VAL A 13 2.74 -9.97 1.22
CA VAL A 13 1.64 -10.47 2.04
C VAL A 13 0.52 -9.44 2.06
N VAL A 14 -0.67 -9.87 1.64
CA VAL A 14 -1.91 -9.10 1.79
C VAL A 14 -2.68 -9.73 2.95
N GLY A 15 -2.71 -9.03 4.08
CA GLY A 15 -3.27 -9.58 5.32
C GLY A 15 -4.80 -9.70 5.27
N PRO A 16 -5.40 -10.70 5.95
CA PRO A 16 -6.85 -10.73 6.18
C PRO A 16 -7.31 -9.55 7.05
N GLU A 17 -6.36 -8.96 7.80
CA GLU A 17 -6.60 -7.81 8.66
C GLU A 17 -6.80 -6.55 7.82
N SER A 18 -8.01 -6.02 7.83
CA SER A 18 -8.35 -4.75 7.19
C SER A 18 -7.89 -3.56 8.04
N ALA A 19 -7.46 -2.47 7.42
CA ALA A 19 -7.12 -1.22 8.10
C ALA A 19 -8.32 -0.52 8.77
N GLY A 20 -9.53 -1.06 8.59
CA GLY A 20 -10.76 -0.48 9.13
C GLY A 20 -11.16 0.80 8.38
N ALA A 21 -12.05 1.58 8.99
CA ALA A 21 -12.44 2.91 8.48
C ALA A 21 -11.69 4.05 9.19
N HIS A 22 -11.26 3.84 10.44
CA HIS A 22 -10.46 4.77 11.23
C HIS A 22 -9.39 3.97 12.00
N PRO A 23 -8.09 4.24 11.83
CA PRO A 23 -7.48 5.29 10.99
C PRO A 23 -7.61 5.04 9.47
N GLY A 24 -7.99 3.82 9.05
CA GLY A 24 -8.18 3.49 7.63
C GLY A 24 -6.84 3.37 6.87
N PRO A 25 -6.87 3.36 5.53
CA PRO A 25 -5.67 3.43 4.68
C PRO A 25 -4.75 4.63 4.96
N ALA A 26 -3.47 4.50 4.60
CA ALA A 26 -2.52 5.62 4.71
C ALA A 26 -2.97 6.85 3.89
N CYS A 27 -3.63 6.64 2.74
CA CYS A 27 -4.19 7.69 1.89
C CYS A 27 -5.23 8.56 2.58
N TYR A 28 -5.80 8.12 3.70
CA TYR A 28 -6.79 8.88 4.47
C TYR A 28 -6.14 9.95 5.35
N ARG A 29 -4.80 10.06 5.38
CA ARG A 29 -4.06 11.06 6.18
C ARG A 29 -4.33 11.00 7.70
N LYS A 30 -4.78 9.84 8.20
CA LYS A 30 -5.12 9.62 9.63
C LYS A 30 -4.12 8.71 10.36
N GLY A 31 -2.91 8.54 9.81
CA GLY A 31 -1.89 7.65 10.38
C GLY A 31 -2.17 6.16 10.17
N GLY A 32 -2.95 5.84 9.14
CA GLY A 32 -3.32 4.48 8.77
C GLY A 32 -2.16 3.64 8.21
N PRO A 33 -2.23 2.30 8.31
CA PRO A 33 -1.28 1.40 7.65
C PRO A 33 -1.42 1.45 6.13
N VAL A 34 -0.39 0.99 5.42
CA VAL A 34 -0.44 0.84 3.96
C VAL A 34 -1.39 -0.30 3.57
N THR A 35 -2.21 -0.05 2.54
CA THR A 35 -3.27 -0.96 2.09
C THR A 35 -3.31 -1.13 0.57
N VAL A 36 -4.14 -2.06 0.08
CA VAL A 36 -4.43 -2.22 -1.35
C VAL A 36 -4.96 -0.91 -1.98
N THR A 37 -5.70 -0.08 -1.22
CA THR A 37 -6.17 1.23 -1.70
C THR A 37 -4.99 2.17 -1.97
N ASP A 38 -3.97 2.16 -1.11
CA ASP A 38 -2.76 2.96 -1.31
C ASP A 38 -2.01 2.54 -2.57
N ALA A 39 -1.87 1.23 -2.79
CA ALA A 39 -1.24 0.69 -3.99
C ALA A 39 -2.01 1.09 -5.26
N ASN A 40 -3.34 0.99 -5.25
CA ASN A 40 -4.15 1.43 -6.39
C ASN A 40 -4.09 2.95 -6.61
N LEU A 41 -3.98 3.75 -5.55
CA LEU A 41 -3.83 5.21 -5.66
C LEU A 41 -2.49 5.58 -6.31
N VAL A 42 -1.39 4.95 -5.86
CA VAL A 42 -0.04 5.16 -6.41
C VAL A 42 0.04 4.72 -7.86
N LEU A 43 -0.61 3.61 -8.23
CA LEU A 43 -0.67 3.12 -9.61
C LEU A 43 -1.62 3.94 -10.51
N GLY A 44 -2.24 5.00 -10.00
CA GLY A 44 -3.19 5.83 -10.76
C GLY A 44 -4.50 5.12 -11.10
N ARG A 45 -4.80 3.99 -10.45
CA ARG A 45 -6.05 3.23 -10.62
C ARG A 45 -7.21 3.82 -9.84
N LEU A 46 -6.92 4.71 -8.88
CA LEU A 46 -7.91 5.52 -8.17
C LEU A 46 -7.72 6.98 -8.53
N LEU A 47 -8.82 7.65 -8.86
CA LEU A 47 -8.85 9.09 -9.11
C LEU A 47 -9.19 9.82 -7.81
N PRO A 48 -8.27 10.57 -7.19
CA PRO A 48 -8.54 11.28 -5.93
C PRO A 48 -9.75 12.21 -6.03
N ALA A 49 -9.95 12.85 -7.18
CA ALA A 49 -11.05 13.78 -7.44
C ALA A 49 -12.44 13.13 -7.44
N SER A 50 -12.53 11.81 -7.56
CA SER A 50 -13.79 11.07 -7.50
C SER A 50 -14.21 10.74 -6.06
N PHE A 51 -13.37 11.02 -5.07
CA PHE A 51 -13.66 10.77 -3.66
C PHE A 51 -14.02 12.09 -2.94
N PRO A 52 -14.92 12.04 -1.95
CA PRO A 52 -15.25 13.21 -1.13
C PRO A 52 -14.03 13.68 -0.31
N CYS A 53 -13.93 14.99 -0.09
CA CYS A 53 -12.87 15.58 0.74
C CYS A 53 -13.17 15.42 2.24
N ILE A 54 -13.28 14.18 2.72
CA ILE A 54 -13.60 13.82 4.12
C ILE A 54 -12.41 13.19 4.86
N PHE A 55 -11.21 13.28 4.28
CA PHE A 55 -10.00 12.68 4.82
C PHE A 55 -9.18 13.72 5.59
N GLY A 56 -8.09 13.28 6.23
CA GLY A 56 -7.24 14.14 7.05
C GLY A 56 -7.74 14.35 8.48
N PRO A 57 -6.92 15.03 9.31
CA PRO A 57 -7.25 15.30 10.71
C PRO A 57 -8.42 16.28 10.86
N GLY A 58 -8.67 17.13 9.85
CA GLY A 58 -9.79 18.06 9.80
C GLY A 58 -11.01 17.56 9.02
N GLU A 59 -10.96 16.33 8.47
CA GLU A 59 -12.03 15.72 7.66
C GLU A 59 -12.50 16.60 6.49
N ASP A 60 -11.58 17.36 5.90
CA ASP A 60 -11.81 18.37 4.87
C ASP A 60 -10.90 18.20 3.65
N GLN A 61 -10.13 17.10 3.60
CA GLN A 61 -9.07 16.90 2.63
C GLN A 61 -9.34 15.74 1.67
N PRO A 62 -8.80 15.81 0.43
CA PRO A 62 -8.86 14.71 -0.52
C PRO A 62 -7.90 13.58 -0.13
N LEU A 63 -8.02 12.44 -0.83
CA LEU A 63 -7.06 11.34 -0.73
C LEU A 63 -5.64 11.83 -1.01
N SER A 64 -4.68 11.31 -0.25
CA SER A 64 -3.28 11.71 -0.34
C SER A 64 -2.44 10.71 -1.11
N PRO A 65 -2.09 10.97 -2.38
CA PRO A 65 -1.14 10.12 -3.09
C PRO A 65 0.24 10.14 -2.42
N GLU A 66 0.63 11.28 -1.84
CA GLU A 66 1.91 11.42 -1.13
C GLU A 66 1.99 10.54 0.12
N ALA A 67 0.90 10.44 0.89
CA ALA A 67 0.88 9.60 2.09
C ALA A 67 0.97 8.12 1.71
N SER A 68 0.26 7.70 0.65
CA SER A 68 0.36 6.35 0.10
C SER A 68 1.77 6.04 -0.38
N ARG A 69 2.38 6.95 -1.14
CA ARG A 69 3.75 6.80 -1.65
C ARG A 69 4.73 6.61 -0.50
N LYS A 70 4.70 7.48 0.51
CA LYS A 70 5.57 7.37 1.69
C LYS A 70 5.40 6.04 2.44
N ALA A 71 4.16 5.59 2.59
CA ALA A 71 3.87 4.32 3.27
C ALA A 71 4.33 3.10 2.45
N LEU A 72 4.16 3.14 1.12
CA LEU A 72 4.68 2.13 0.20
C LEU A 72 6.21 2.12 0.14
N GLU A 73 6.85 3.29 0.16
CA GLU A 73 8.32 3.42 0.18
C GLU A 73 8.92 2.73 1.41
N ALA A 74 8.27 2.83 2.58
CA ALA A 74 8.72 2.14 3.79
C ALA A 74 8.73 0.63 3.59
N VAL A 75 7.67 0.06 3.03
CA VAL A 75 7.56 -1.39 2.75
C VAL A 75 8.49 -1.81 1.60
N ALA A 76 8.64 -0.98 0.57
CA ALA A 76 9.58 -1.21 -0.53
C ALA A 76 11.02 -1.25 -0.03
N THR A 77 11.39 -0.36 0.89
CA THR A 77 12.71 -0.33 1.51
C THR A 77 12.99 -1.58 2.32
N GLU A 78 12.01 -2.05 3.10
CA GLU A 78 12.10 -3.31 3.84
C GLU A 78 12.29 -4.51 2.89
N GLY A 79 11.47 -4.59 1.84
CA GLY A 79 11.55 -5.66 0.86
C GLY A 79 12.84 -5.66 0.05
N ASN A 80 13.28 -4.49 -0.43
CA ASN A 80 14.53 -4.36 -1.16
C ASN A 80 15.73 -4.70 -0.29
N SER A 81 15.72 -4.31 0.99
CA SER A 81 16.77 -4.70 1.94
C SER A 81 16.86 -6.22 2.10
N PHE A 82 15.73 -6.93 2.10
CA PHE A 82 15.72 -8.39 2.12
C PHE A 82 16.21 -8.98 0.79
N LEU A 83 15.80 -8.42 -0.35
CA LEU A 83 16.21 -8.90 -1.68
C LEU A 83 17.71 -8.71 -1.94
N THR A 84 18.32 -7.63 -1.46
CA THR A 84 19.75 -7.36 -1.67
C THR A 84 20.65 -8.13 -0.71
N ASN A 85 20.22 -8.33 0.55
CA ASN A 85 21.02 -9.01 1.58
C ASN A 85 20.67 -10.51 1.74
N GLY A 86 19.70 -11.00 0.99
CA GLY A 86 19.22 -12.38 1.06
C GLY A 86 20.19 -13.40 0.45
N PRO A 87 19.88 -14.70 0.57
CA PRO A 87 20.69 -15.79 0.03
C PRO A 87 20.78 -15.78 -1.50
N CYS A 88 19.87 -15.08 -2.17
CA CYS A 88 19.87 -14.86 -3.62
C CYS A 88 19.66 -13.37 -3.90
N PRO A 89 20.74 -12.59 -4.09
CA PRO A 89 20.64 -11.16 -4.35
C PRO A 89 19.89 -10.89 -5.65
N ALA A 90 18.79 -10.14 -5.56
CA ALA A 90 18.03 -9.68 -6.71
C ALA A 90 18.16 -8.17 -6.88
N SER A 91 17.88 -7.68 -8.09
CA SER A 91 17.78 -6.24 -8.34
C SER A 91 16.68 -5.62 -7.47
N PRO A 92 16.90 -4.43 -6.90
CA PRO A 92 15.88 -3.75 -6.11
C PRO A 92 14.67 -3.43 -6.99
N LEU A 93 13.48 -3.59 -6.43
CA LEU A 93 12.22 -3.27 -7.09
C LEU A 93 11.92 -1.78 -6.96
N SER A 94 11.37 -1.21 -8.02
CA SER A 94 10.77 0.12 -8.01
C SER A 94 9.49 0.15 -7.17
N LEU A 95 9.06 1.36 -6.78
CA LEU A 95 7.84 1.55 -6.01
C LEU A 95 6.61 1.03 -6.75
N GLU A 96 6.55 1.24 -8.06
CA GLU A 96 5.47 0.81 -8.93
C GLU A 96 5.42 -0.71 -9.05
N GLU A 97 6.58 -1.38 -9.14
CA GLU A 97 6.68 -2.85 -9.14
C GLU A 97 6.21 -3.45 -7.82
N VAL A 98 6.61 -2.85 -6.69
CA VAL A 98 6.16 -3.24 -5.35
C VAL A 98 4.64 -3.09 -5.23
N ALA A 99 4.09 -1.94 -5.64
CA ALA A 99 2.65 -1.69 -5.64
C ALA A 99 1.89 -2.69 -6.52
N MET A 100 2.40 -2.97 -7.72
CA MET A 100 1.81 -3.95 -8.64
C MET A 100 1.86 -5.37 -8.07
N GLY A 101 2.96 -5.75 -7.42
CA GLY A 101 3.10 -7.04 -6.74
C GLY A 101 2.01 -7.26 -5.70
N PHE A 102 1.76 -6.26 -4.85
CA PHE A 102 0.68 -6.31 -3.87
C PHE A 102 -0.71 -6.42 -4.51
N VAL A 103 -0.97 -5.67 -5.57
CA VAL A 103 -2.26 -5.72 -6.27
C VAL A 103 -2.49 -7.08 -6.92
N ARG A 104 -1.45 -7.71 -7.48
CA ARG A 104 -1.53 -9.07 -8.02
C ARG A 104 -1.88 -10.09 -6.95
N VAL A 105 -1.16 -10.08 -5.83
CA VAL A 105 -1.45 -10.99 -4.70
C VAL A 105 -2.86 -10.76 -4.15
N ALA A 106 -3.29 -9.51 -4.04
CA ALA A 106 -4.64 -9.18 -3.58
C ALA A 106 -5.72 -9.73 -4.53
N ASN A 107 -5.53 -9.61 -5.84
CA ASN A 107 -6.46 -10.14 -6.83
C ASN A 107 -6.49 -11.67 -6.83
N GLU A 108 -5.33 -12.32 -6.74
CA GLU A 108 -5.24 -13.78 -6.67
C GLU A 108 -5.92 -14.36 -5.42
N ALA A 109 -5.84 -13.64 -4.29
CA ALA A 109 -6.51 -14.03 -3.05
C ALA A 109 -8.05 -13.93 -3.13
N MET A 110 -8.61 -13.10 -4.02
CA MET A 110 -10.06 -12.94 -4.19
C MET A 110 -10.68 -13.92 -5.19
N CYS A 111 -9.87 -14.57 -6.03
CA CYS A 111 -10.33 -15.54 -7.04
C CYS A 111 -10.30 -17.00 -6.56
N ARG A 112 -10.08 -17.25 -5.27
CA ARG A 112 -10.09 -18.58 -4.65
C ARG A 112 -11.33 -18.76 -3.77
#